data_AF-A0A381VJX5-F1
#
_entry.id   AF-A0A381VJX5-F1
#
_cell.length_a   1.000
_cell.length_b   1.000
_cell.length_c   1.000
_cell.angle_alpha   90.00
_cell.angle_beta   90.00
_cell.angle_gamma   90.00
#
_symmetry.space_group_name_H-M   'P 1'
#
loop_
_entity.id
_entity.type
_entity.pdbx_description
1 polymer ?
#
loop_
_entity_poly.entity_id
_entity_poly.type
_entity_poly.pdbx_seq_one_letter_code
_entity_poly.pdbx_strand_id
1 'polypeptide(L)'
;MYPVDQNKIRRNGVGLRAYNPQKSFAGYTLFTPMNGDGTIYLINMNGNVVHRWRMPYSPGLYGHILDNGNLLYSGKVLDGLDRFEHWGRWKGGAVLE
;
A
#
# COMPACT_ATOMS: atom_id res chain seq x y z
N MET A 1 5.88 -8.87 33.81
CA MET A 1 6.16 -8.77 32.36
C MET A 1 6.18 -10.17 31.78
N TYR A 2 5.51 -10.45 30.66
CA TYR A 2 5.55 -11.80 30.08
C TYR A 2 7.00 -12.11 29.61
N PRO A 3 7.51 -13.33 29.86
CA PRO A 3 8.87 -13.70 29.48
C PRO A 3 9.10 -13.78 27.97
N VAL A 4 8.02 -13.74 27.17
CA VAL A 4 8.05 -13.79 25.71
C VAL A 4 7.12 -12.71 25.15
N ASP A 5 7.58 -12.01 24.11
CA ASP A 5 6.76 -11.07 23.35
C ASP A 5 5.55 -11.78 22.73
N GLN A 6 4.34 -11.36 23.07
CA GLN A 6 3.10 -11.95 22.56
C GLN A 6 2.85 -11.63 21.09
N ASN A 7 3.51 -10.62 20.52
CA ASN A 7 3.39 -10.31 19.09
C ASN A 7 4.27 -11.24 18.25
N LYS A 8 3.65 -12.24 17.64
CA LYS A 8 4.30 -13.20 16.75
C LYS A 8 5.03 -12.53 15.57
N ILE A 9 4.48 -11.44 15.02
CA ILE A 9 5.08 -10.74 13.87
C ILE A 9 6.42 -10.13 14.26
N ARG A 10 6.50 -9.50 15.44
CA ARG A 10 7.78 -8.95 15.94
C ARG A 10 8.82 -10.03 16.18
N ARG A 11 8.41 -11.16 16.77
CA ARG A 11 9.31 -12.30 17.00
C ARG A 11 9.83 -12.92 15.70
N ASN A 12 8.99 -13.01 14.68
CA ASN A 12 9.34 -13.67 13.41
C ASN A 12 10.02 -12.75 12.39
N GLY A 13 10.02 -11.43 12.62
CA GLY A 13 10.40 -10.44 11.63
C GLY A 13 9.41 -10.33 10.46
N VAL A 14 9.51 -9.22 9.73
CA VAL A 14 8.75 -8.91 8.51
C VAL A 14 9.69 -8.67 7.34
N GLY A 15 9.16 -8.66 6.12
CA GLY A 15 9.92 -8.36 4.91
C GLY A 15 10.35 -9.60 4.12
N LEU A 16 11.14 -9.35 3.07
CA LEU A 16 11.66 -10.38 2.16
C LEU A 16 12.67 -11.27 2.88
N ARG A 17 12.43 -12.58 2.91
CA ARG A 17 13.29 -13.55 3.61
C ARG A 17 14.31 -14.23 2.71
N ALA A 18 14.01 -14.35 1.42
CA ALA A 18 14.87 -14.99 0.44
C ALA A 18 14.60 -14.38 -0.94
N TYR A 19 15.67 -14.19 -1.71
CA TYR A 19 15.64 -13.70 -3.08
C TYR A 19 16.60 -14.52 -3.93
N ASN A 20 16.10 -15.12 -5.01
CA ASN A 20 16.92 -15.84 -5.98
C ASN A 20 16.68 -15.20 -7.36
N PRO A 21 17.60 -14.36 -7.87
CA PRO A 21 17.42 -13.66 -9.14
C PRO A 21 17.18 -14.59 -10.34
N GLN A 22 17.71 -15.83 -10.32
CA GLN A 22 17.53 -16.78 -11.41
C GLN A 22 16.15 -17.45 -11.42
N LYS A 23 15.44 -17.43 -10.28
CA LYS A 23 14.13 -18.09 -10.12
C LYS A 23 12.98 -17.13 -9.85
N SER A 24 13.28 -15.87 -9.55
CA SER A 24 12.28 -14.84 -9.29
C SER A 24 11.97 -14.06 -10.56
N PHE A 25 10.69 -13.73 -10.77
CA PHE A 25 10.30 -12.78 -11.80
C PHE A 25 10.94 -11.41 -11.52
N ALA A 26 11.63 -10.86 -12.50
CA ALA A 26 12.19 -9.51 -12.41
C ALA A 26 11.07 -8.48 -12.55
N GLY A 27 10.77 -7.75 -11.48
CA GLY A 27 9.70 -6.77 -11.49
C GLY A 27 9.78 -5.79 -10.33
N TYR A 28 8.67 -5.07 -10.16
CA TYR A 28 8.50 -4.07 -9.12
C TYR A 28 7.24 -4.38 -8.30
N THR A 29 7.23 -3.93 -7.06
CA THR A 29 6.02 -3.99 -6.22
C THR A 29 5.49 -2.58 -6.03
N LEU A 30 4.28 -2.35 -6.51
CA LEU A 30 3.50 -1.15 -6.25
C LEU A 30 2.64 -1.38 -5.01
N PHE A 31 2.73 -0.50 -4.02
CA PHE A 31 1.87 -0.60 -2.84
C PHE A 31 1.59 0.76 -2.18
N THR A 32 0.52 0.78 -1.39
CA THR A 32 0.08 1.93 -0.62
C THR A 32 -0.21 1.50 0.81
N PRO A 33 0.34 2.14 1.84
CA PRO A 33 -0.01 1.82 3.22
C PRO A 33 -1.52 2.03 3.45
N MET A 34 -2.23 1.02 3.98
CA MET A 34 -3.71 1.01 4.07
C MET A 34 -4.32 2.23 4.78
N ASN A 35 -3.57 2.88 5.67
CA ASN A 35 -3.97 4.12 6.36
C ASN A 35 -2.96 5.27 6.10
N GLY A 36 -2.31 5.25 4.94
CA GLY A 36 -1.33 6.25 4.56
C GLY A 36 -1.95 7.59 4.17
N ASP A 37 -1.08 8.58 4.01
CA ASP A 37 -1.40 9.97 3.64
C ASP A 37 -1.59 10.17 2.13
N GLY A 38 -1.81 9.09 1.37
CA GLY A 38 -1.85 9.12 -0.09
C GLY A 38 -0.49 8.91 -0.76
N THR A 39 0.56 8.56 -0.01
CA THR A 39 1.84 8.16 -0.60
C THR A 39 1.79 6.74 -1.19
N ILE A 40 2.20 6.62 -2.45
CA ILE A 40 2.34 5.33 -3.17
C ILE A 40 3.82 5.07 -3.42
N TYR A 41 4.24 3.82 -3.22
CA TYR A 41 5.61 3.38 -3.40
C TYR A 41 5.69 2.37 -4.52
N LEU A 42 6.68 2.56 -5.40
CA LEU A 42 7.19 1.50 -6.27
C LEU A 42 8.56 1.09 -5.73
N ILE A 43 8.70 -0.19 -5.36
CA ILE A 43 9.99 -0.76 -4.93
C ILE A 43 10.50 -1.78 -5.93
N ASN A 44 11.82 -1.86 -6.06
CA ASN A 44 12.47 -2.95 -6.80
C ASN A 44 12.63 -4.20 -5.93
N MET A 45 13.15 -5.27 -6.52
CA MET A 45 13.38 -6.55 -5.84
C MET A 45 14.35 -6.48 -4.64
N ASN A 46 15.20 -5.45 -4.57
CA ASN A 46 16.11 -5.21 -3.43
C ASN A 46 15.44 -4.41 -2.31
N GLY A 47 14.17 -4.04 -2.45
CA GLY A 47 13.44 -3.21 -1.48
C GLY A 47 13.76 -1.71 -1.59
N ASN A 48 14.53 -1.28 -2.59
CA ASN A 48 14.79 0.14 -2.80
C ASN A 48 13.56 0.79 -3.42
N VAL A 49 13.15 1.94 -2.89
CA VAL A 49 12.12 2.76 -3.52
C VAL A 49 12.69 3.38 -4.78
N VAL A 50 12.13 3.00 -5.93
CA VAL A 50 12.53 3.51 -7.24
C VAL A 50 11.63 4.62 -7.74
N HIS A 51 10.40 4.71 -7.25
CA HIS A 51 9.48 5.81 -7.57
C HIS A 51 8.49 6.05 -6.42
N ARG A 52 8.01 7.29 -6.30
CA ARG A 52 6.98 7.69 -5.34
C ARG A 52 5.97 8.62 -6.02
N TRP A 53 4.69 8.39 -5.73
CA TRP A 53 3.62 9.35 -6.02
C TRP A 53 3.04 9.87 -4.71
N ARG A 54 2.52 11.09 -4.75
CA ARG A 54 1.79 11.67 -3.64
C ARG A 54 0.42 12.14 -4.13
N MET A 55 -0.62 11.44 -3.69
CA MET A 55 -1.99 11.70 -4.10
C MET A 55 -2.71 12.54 -3.05
N PRO A 56 -3.73 13.32 -3.45
CA PRO A 56 -4.44 14.21 -2.54
C PRO A 56 -5.41 13.47 -1.59
N TYR A 57 -5.60 12.15 -1.76
CA TYR A 57 -6.53 11.33 -0.99
C TYR A 57 -5.81 10.18 -0.29
N SER A 58 -6.38 9.70 0.82
CA SER A 58 -5.93 8.45 1.44
C SER A 58 -6.23 7.24 0.53
N PRO A 59 -5.47 6.13 0.65
CA PRO A 59 -5.65 4.96 -0.23
C PRO A 59 -7.04 4.33 -0.17
N GLY A 60 -7.62 4.16 -1.36
CA GLY A 60 -8.89 3.49 -1.62
C GLY A 60 -8.69 2.10 -2.21
N LEU A 61 -8.03 1.20 -1.48
CA LEU A 61 -7.90 -0.25 -1.73
C LEU A 61 -7.43 -0.73 -3.12
N TYR A 62 -7.14 0.14 -4.08
CA TYR A 62 -6.73 -0.24 -5.43
C TYR A 62 -5.75 0.77 -6.05
N GLY A 63 -4.79 0.26 -6.81
CA GLY A 63 -3.88 1.03 -7.64
C GLY A 63 -3.17 0.14 -8.65
N HIS A 64 -2.92 0.66 -9.85
CA HIS A 64 -2.36 -0.11 -10.97
C HIS A 64 -1.55 0.80 -11.91
N ILE A 65 -0.45 0.31 -12.45
CA ILE A 65 0.27 0.99 -13.53
C ILE A 65 -0.34 0.55 -14.85
N LEU A 66 -0.87 1.50 -15.59
CA LEU A 66 -1.49 1.28 -16.90
C LEU A 66 -0.42 1.03 -17.99
N ASP A 67 -0.85 0.49 -19.13
CA ASP A 67 0.05 0.19 -20.26
C ASP A 67 0.79 1.44 -20.80
N ASN A 68 0.20 2.63 -20.61
CA ASN A 68 0.82 3.91 -20.97
C ASN A 68 1.86 4.41 -19.94
N GLY A 69 2.02 3.71 -18.81
CA GLY A 69 2.93 4.06 -17.72
C GLY A 69 2.34 4.96 -16.63
N ASN A 70 1.10 5.42 -16.77
CA ASN A 70 0.42 6.23 -15.75
C ASN A 70 -0.06 5.37 -14.57
N LEU A 71 -0.30 6.03 -13.43
CA LEU A 71 -0.79 5.37 -12.22
C LEU A 71 -2.30 5.57 -12.11
N LEU A 72 -3.07 4.49 -12.31
CA LEU A 72 -4.44 4.44 -11.83
C LEU A 72 -4.46 4.29 -10.31
N TYR A 73 -5.17 5.17 -9.61
CA TYR A 73 -5.25 5.19 -8.15
C TYR A 73 -6.67 5.42 -7.67
N SER A 74 -7.14 4.55 -6.78
CA SER A 74 -8.40 4.76 -6.07
C SER A 74 -8.13 5.46 -4.75
N GLY A 75 -8.82 6.58 -4.52
CA GLY A 75 -8.71 7.42 -3.34
C GLY A 75 -9.98 7.43 -2.50
N LYS A 76 -9.82 7.55 -1.19
CA LYS A 76 -10.91 7.70 -0.23
C LYS A 76 -11.22 9.17 0.03
N VAL A 77 -12.48 9.54 -0.19
CA VAL A 77 -12.99 10.89 0.09
C VAL A 77 -13.74 10.92 1.42
N LEU A 78 -13.63 12.01 2.17
CA LEU A 78 -14.12 12.12 3.55
C LEU A 78 -15.41 12.96 3.71
N ASP A 79 -16.19 13.14 2.64
CA ASP A 79 -17.55 13.69 2.74
C ASP A 79 -18.58 12.65 3.23
N GLY A 80 -19.81 13.09 3.56
CA GLY A 80 -20.96 12.20 3.78
C GLY A 80 -20.72 11.05 4.77
N LEU A 81 -20.09 11.36 5.91
CA LEU A 81 -19.61 10.36 6.87
C LEU A 81 -20.67 9.85 7.84
N ASP A 82 -21.87 10.42 7.81
CA ASP A 82 -22.98 10.22 8.75
C ASP A 82 -23.83 8.96 8.47
N ARG A 83 -23.43 8.12 7.50
CA ARG A 83 -24.21 6.94 7.10
C ARG A 83 -24.35 5.87 8.19
N PHE A 84 -23.24 5.49 8.83
CA PHE A 84 -23.21 4.55 9.97
C PHE A 84 -21.85 4.60 10.68
N GLU A 85 -21.76 3.98 11.86
CA GLU A 85 -20.53 3.93 12.65
C GLU A 85 -19.36 3.34 11.84
N HIS A 86 -18.24 4.05 11.80
CA HIS A 86 -17.05 3.70 11.02
C HIS A 86 -17.21 3.73 9.49
N TRP A 87 -18.29 4.31 8.93
CA TRP A 87 -18.46 4.46 7.47
C TRP A 87 -17.24 5.09 6.80
N GLY A 88 -16.66 6.11 7.44
CA GLY A 88 -15.43 6.75 6.98
C GLY A 88 -14.26 5.79 6.78
N ARG A 89 -14.17 4.63 7.44
CA ARG A 89 -13.09 3.65 7.21
C ARG A 89 -13.18 2.97 5.86
N TRP A 90 -14.39 2.68 5.40
CA TRP A 90 -14.67 1.85 4.22
C TRP A 90 -15.16 2.64 3.02
N LYS A 91 -15.40 3.94 3.20
CA LYS A 91 -15.87 4.83 2.16
C LYS A 91 -14.88 4.88 0.98
N GLY A 92 -15.39 4.56 -0.21
CA GLY A 92 -14.69 4.82 -1.48
C GLY A 92 -14.80 6.29 -1.89
N GLY A 93 -14.33 6.64 -3.08
CA GLY A 93 -14.38 8.04 -3.50
C GLY A 93 -13.88 8.28 -4.92
N ALA A 94 -12.66 8.79 -5.01
CA ALA A 94 -12.07 9.28 -6.24
C ALA A 94 -11.34 8.16 -7.00
N VAL A 95 -11.25 8.30 -8.32
CA VAL A 95 -10.35 7.55 -9.19
C VAL A 95 -9.52 8.57 -9.95
N LEU A 96 -8.20 8.38 -9.97
CA LEU A 96 -7.22 9.27 -10.61
C LEU A 96 -6.34 8.45 -11.55
N GLU A 97 -5.90 9.07 -12.65
CA GLU A 97 -4.84 8.59 -13.57
C GLU A 97 -3.71 9.62 -13.61
#